data_AF-Q5ZYV0-F1
#
_entry.id   AF-Q5ZYV0-F1
#
_cell.length_a   1.000
_cell.length_b   1.000
_cell.length_c   1.000
_cell.angle_alpha   90.00
_cell.angle_beta   90.00
_cell.angle_gamma   90.00
#
_symmetry.space_group_name_H-M   'P 1'
#
loop_
_entity.id
_entity.type
_entity.pdbx_description
1 polymer ?
#
loop_
_entity_poly.entity_id
_entity_poly.type
_entity_poly.pdbx_seq_one_letter_code
_entity_poly.pdbx_strand_id
1 'polypeptide(L)' 'MVNLKSVLRIAEVDWGLYKYRHLVENIFVRLKQFRAIATRYDKLKRNYASTLAMACSYI' A
#
# COMPACT_ATOMS: atom_id res chain seq x y z
N MET A 1 -22.32 24.22 -9.51
CA MET A 1 -23.23 23.39 -8.70
C MET A 1 -22.50 22.11 -8.33
N VAL A 2 -21.73 22.13 -7.23
CA VAL A 2 -20.92 20.99 -6.79
C VAL A 2 -21.88 19.92 -6.24
N ASN A 3 -21.73 18.69 -6.72
CA ASN A 3 -22.67 17.61 -6.48
C ASN A 3 -22.67 17.24 -4.98
N LEU A 4 -23.80 17.42 -4.28
CA LEU A 4 -23.92 17.16 -2.84
C LEU A 4 -23.52 15.71 -2.45
N LYS A 5 -23.69 14.75 -3.37
CA LYS A 5 -23.26 13.35 -3.18
C LYS A 5 -21.74 13.17 -3.13
N SER A 6 -20.95 14.08 -3.72
CA SER A 6 -19.49 14.01 -3.62
C SER A 6 -18.97 14.54 -2.30
N VAL A 7 -19.67 15.48 -1.66
CA VAL A 7 -19.28 16.06 -0.36
C VAL A 7 -19.67 15.14 0.80
N LEU A 8 -20.87 14.53 0.73
CA LEU A 8 -21.31 13.52 1.72
C LEU A 8 -20.36 12.31 1.79
N ARG A 9 -19.80 11.89 0.64
CA ARG A 9 -18.78 10.82 0.58
C ARG A 9 -17.50 11.10 1.36
N ILE A 10 -17.19 12.37 1.64
CA ILE A 10 -15.99 12.78 2.38
C ILE A 10 -16.30 12.84 3.89
N ALA A 11 -17.54 13.15 4.26
CA ALA A 11 -18.01 13.19 5.64
C ALA A 11 -18.16 11.78 6.26
N GLU A 12 -18.41 10.77 5.44
CA GLU A 12 -18.37 9.35 5.82
C GLU A 12 -16.94 8.75 5.77
N VAL A 13 -15.88 9.56 5.64
CA VAL A 13 -14.52 9.06 5.81
C VAL A 13 -14.37 8.68 7.28
N ASP A 14 -14.52 7.39 7.53
CA ASP A 14 -14.38 6.77 8.83
C ASP A 14 -12.97 7.06 9.34
N TRP A 15 -12.82 8.01 10.27
CA TRP A 15 -11.53 8.41 10.83
C TRP A 15 -10.81 7.22 11.46
N GLY A 16 -11.55 6.22 11.92
CA GLY A 16 -11.03 4.92 12.33
C GLY A 16 -10.33 4.21 11.18
N LEU A 17 -10.98 4.08 10.02
CA LEU A 17 -10.39 3.47 8.82
C LEU A 17 -9.19 4.28 8.29
N TYR A 18 -9.26 5.61 8.32
CA TYR A 18 -8.18 6.49 7.87
C TYR A 18 -6.92 6.37 8.75
N LYS A 19 -7.09 6.04 10.04
CA LYS A 19 -5.98 5.81 10.98
C LYS A 19 -5.13 4.61 10.56
N TYR A 20 -5.71 3.54 10.02
CA TYR A 20 -4.95 2.35 9.60
C TYR A 20 -4.07 2.58 8.36
N ARG A 21 -4.28 3.68 7.61
CA ARG A 21 -3.50 3.98 6.40
C ARG A 21 -1.99 4.14 6.70
N HIS A 22 -1.64 4.68 7.86
CA HIS A 22 -0.23 4.84 8.23
C HIS A 22 0.50 3.49 8.39
N LEU A 23 -0.21 2.43 8.79
CA LEU A 23 0.38 1.09 8.97
C LEU A 23 0.78 0.51 7.62
N VAL A 24 -0.11 0.66 6.64
CA VAL A 24 0.12 0.24 5.26
C VAL A 24 1.29 1.01 4.65
N GLU A 25 1.33 2.34 4.83
CA GLU A 25 2.44 3.17 4.37
C GLU A 25 3.77 2.77 5.00
N ASN A 26 3.79 2.46 6.30
CA ASN A 26 5.01 2.05 7.00
C ASN A 26 5.56 0.71 6.46
N ILE A 27 4.67 -0.24 6.16
CA ILE A 27 5.06 -1.51 5.50
C ILE A 27 5.64 -1.23 4.11
N PHE A 28 5.00 -0.37 3.31
CA PHE A 28 5.53 -0.02 1.98
C PHE A 28 6.88 0.70 2.03
N VAL A 29 7.13 1.52 3.04
CA VAL A 29 8.45 2.13 3.26
C VAL A 29 9.50 1.05 3.51
N ARG A 30 9.21 0.06 4.37
CA ARG A 30 10.12 -1.07 4.63
C ARG A 30 10.31 -1.94 3.38
N LEU A 31 9.25 -2.21 2.62
CA LEU A 31 9.34 -2.97 1.36
C LEU A 31 10.21 -2.26 0.29
N LYS A 32 10.19 -0.92 0.26
CA LYS A 32 11.03 -0.13 -0.66
C LYS A 32 12.52 -0.12 -0.31
N GLN A 33 12.91 -0.54 0.90
CA GLN A 33 14.34 -0.72 1.23
C GLN A 33 14.95 -1.90 0.47
N PHE A 34 14.14 -2.90 0.10
CA PHE A 34 14.59 -4.00 -0.73
C PHE A 34 14.71 -3.54 -2.18
N ARG A 35 15.95 -3.31 -2.63
CA ARG A 35 16.25 -2.84 -3.99
C ARG A 35 15.58 -3.69 -5.08
N ALA A 36 15.52 -5.01 -4.89
CA ALA A 36 14.86 -5.95 -5.82
C ALA A 36 13.35 -5.66 -5.99
N ILE A 37 12.67 -5.30 -4.90
CA ILE A 37 11.24 -4.98 -4.89
C ILE A 37 11.00 -3.57 -5.43
N ALA A 38 11.79 -2.58 -4.99
CA ALA A 38 11.63 -1.17 -5.32
C ALA A 38 11.80 -0.87 -6.82
N THR A 39 12.78 -1.51 -7.45
CA THR A 39 13.09 -1.32 -8.89
C THR A 39 12.35 -2.31 -9.79
N ARG A 40 11.67 -3.31 -9.19
CA ARG A 40 10.97 -4.38 -9.90
C ARG A 40 11.89 -5.09 -10.92
N TYR A 41 13.08 -5.50 -10.46
CA TYR A 41 14.06 -6.20 -11.31
C TYR A 41 13.55 -7.54 -11.86
N ASP A 42 12.61 -8.18 -11.18
CA ASP A 42 12.08 -9.47 -11.61
C ASP A 42 11.27 -9.37 -12.91
N LYS A 43 11.73 -10.08 -13.94
CA LYS A 43 11.07 -10.15 -15.25
C LYS A 43 9.76 -10.94 -15.18
N LEU A 44 9.71 -11.97 -14.33
CA LEU A 44 8.54 -12.82 -14.15
C LEU A 44 7.71 -12.35 -12.97
N LYS A 45 6.40 -12.21 -13.19
CA LYS A 45 5.44 -11.85 -12.13
C LYS A 45 5.48 -12.82 -10.94
N ARG A 46 5.77 -14.10 -11.20
CA ARG A 46 5.85 -15.17 -10.18
C ARG A 46 7.01 -14.93 -9.21
N ASN A 47 8.21 -14.67 -9.73
CA ASN A 47 9.36 -14.38 -8.88
C ASN A 47 9.15 -13.10 -8.07
N TYR A 48 8.62 -12.03 -8.69
CA TYR A 48 8.32 -10.80 -7.97
C TYR A 48 7.37 -11.02 -6.79
N ALA A 49 6.33 -11.85 -6.99
CA ALA A 49 5.39 -12.22 -5.93
C ALA A 49 6.07 -13.05 -4.82
N SER A 50 6.94 -14.00 -5.17
CA SER A 50 7.71 -14.78 -4.19
C SER A 50 8.66 -13.89 -3.37
N THR A 51 9.38 -12.97 -4.01
CA THR A 51 10.29 -12.03 -3.35
C THR A 51 9.52 -11.08 -2.42
N LEU A 52 8.34 -10.60 -2.85
CA LEU A 52 7.44 -9.82 -2.00
C LEU A 52 6.95 -10.62 -0.78
N ALA A 53 6.56 -11.88 -0.97
CA ALA A 53 6.10 -12.74 0.12
C ALA A 53 7.21 -12.97 1.16
N MET A 54 8.44 -13.24 0.69
CA MET A 54 9.61 -13.39 1.56
C MET A 54 9.91 -12.09 2.33
N ALA A 55 9.87 -10.94 1.67
CA ALA A 55 10.08 -9.66 2.34
C ALA A 55 8.98 -9.35 3.36
N CYS A 56 7.73 -9.72 3.07
CA CYS A 56 6.61 -9.57 3.99
C CYS A 56 6.75 -10.49 5.22
N SER A 57 7.27 -11.71 5.04
CA SER A 57 7.56 -12.62 6.17
C SER A 57 8.72 -12.18 7.05
N TYR A 58 9.62 -11.34 6.54
CA TYR A 58 10.80 -10.85 7.26
C TYR A 58 10.52 -9.56 8.06
N ILE A 59 9.51 -8.79 7.66
CA ILE A 59 9.17 -7.48 8.25
C ILE A 59 8.45 -7.65 9.59
#